data_AF-A0A9D1JTI9-F1
#
_entry.id   AF-A0A9D1JTI9-F1
#
_cell.length_a   1.000
_cell.length_b   1.000
_cell.length_c   1.000
_cell.angle_alpha   90.00
_cell.angle_beta   90.00
_cell.angle_gamma   90.00
#
_symmetry.space_group_name_H-M   'P 1'
#
loop_
_entity.id
_entity.type
_entity.pdbx_description
1 polymer ?
#
loop_
_entity_poly.entity_id
_entity_poly.type
_entity_poly.pdbx_seq_one_letter_code
_entity_poly.pdbx_strand_id
1 'polypeptide(L)'
;MRRSLILLLALAVLSVGILAAAVPYVNRNAETVTYTEQRLYGDPAVGEGLQIESMLTSNGKLHWQNTITLGETVETDSDFHFTARYEWEWELSRDTISLYCQSNMGMSSNGPIDFMEQPETAWLADVLTAAAEQTPDGAEDYAVTVPLAPYIEYYEIAAESTLPVGHTGHSMDDSQLWPTATEFFHVPVREGDVASVTVSKYESGNVYSIGYNLPNVNNIYGSGIQGPDGCWYLLFTARDSDGNPIAGAAPQGIYRIPVQKLDEEDGILEQVVESEVELVYATEDGSALYGMEDDTRLLLTADTEDGSTAILFDWATMEQIQTFPIGGHYMGNENGWYQSQVENDHVVTVSTLHSEKEENDSQWITVWAVGEDGLYHQVIDCDTSAGMEENSIYTSSIFDGERFLRVGYADRYGDNNIHVQICDNQGLQYAALLMCNLREPDDSGFLIQVEKDRPTPGLAEGR
;
A
#
# COMPACT_ATOMS: atom_id res chain seq x y z
N MET A 1 -36.46 -24.87 -42.07
CA MET A 1 -36.67 -23.87 -41.00
C MET A 1 -37.32 -24.45 -39.74
N ARG A 2 -38.52 -25.07 -39.76
CA ARG A 2 -39.15 -25.61 -38.53
C ARG A 2 -38.34 -26.68 -37.76
N ARG A 3 -37.72 -27.64 -38.45
CA ARG A 3 -36.90 -28.69 -37.80
C ARG A 3 -35.61 -28.14 -37.18
N SER A 4 -34.97 -27.19 -37.86
CA SER A 4 -33.79 -26.48 -37.37
C SER A 4 -34.13 -25.63 -36.15
N LEU A 5 -35.30 -24.97 -36.14
CA LEU A 5 -35.78 -24.17 -35.00
C LEU A 5 -36.03 -25.05 -33.76
N ILE A 6 -36.64 -26.23 -33.93
CA ILE A 6 -36.88 -27.18 -32.84
C ILE A 6 -35.55 -27.67 -32.26
N LEU A 7 -34.57 -27.97 -33.10
CA LEU A 7 -33.24 -28.38 -32.65
C LEU A 7 -32.55 -27.25 -31.86
N LEU A 8 -32.65 -26.01 -32.34
CA LEU A 8 -32.03 -24.84 -31.71
C LEU A 8 -32.70 -24.53 -30.35
N LEU A 9 -34.02 -24.67 -30.25
CA LEU A 9 -34.76 -24.59 -28.99
C LEU A 9 -34.36 -25.70 -28.01
N ALA A 10 -34.19 -26.93 -28.51
CA ALA A 10 -33.76 -28.05 -27.67
C ALA A 10 -32.34 -27.84 -27.13
N LEU A 11 -31.41 -27.36 -27.97
CA LEU A 11 -30.06 -26.97 -27.57
C LEU A 11 -30.06 -25.84 -26.55
N ALA A 12 -30.88 -24.80 -26.76
CA ALA A 12 -30.98 -23.69 -25.81
C ALA A 12 -31.51 -24.15 -24.44
N VAL A 13 -32.55 -24.99 -24.40
CA VAL A 13 -33.07 -25.57 -23.16
C VAL A 13 -32.03 -26.47 -22.48
N LEU A 14 -31.28 -27.26 -23.25
CA LEU A 14 -30.20 -28.09 -22.72
C LEU A 14 -29.08 -27.24 -22.14
N SER A 15 -28.66 -26.17 -22.82
CA SER A 15 -27.63 -25.24 -22.34
C SER A 15 -28.06 -24.55 -21.05
N VAL A 16 -29.30 -24.05 -20.97
CA VAL A 16 -29.84 -23.46 -19.74
C VAL A 16 -29.90 -24.49 -18.61
N GLY A 17 -30.33 -25.72 -18.90
CA GLY A 17 -30.37 -26.80 -17.91
C GLY A 17 -28.99 -27.19 -17.38
N ILE A 18 -27.98 -27.27 -18.26
CA ILE A 18 -26.59 -27.54 -17.87
C ILE A 18 -26.04 -26.42 -17.00
N LEU A 19 -26.23 -25.16 -17.40
CA LEU A 19 -25.77 -24.00 -16.64
C LEU A 19 -26.45 -23.91 -15.26
N ALA A 20 -27.76 -24.14 -15.20
CA ALA A 20 -28.52 -24.14 -13.94
C ALA A 20 -28.12 -25.29 -13.00
N ALA A 21 -27.66 -26.43 -13.53
CA ALA A 21 -27.18 -27.56 -12.73
C ALA A 21 -25.70 -27.44 -12.33
N ALA A 22 -24.89 -26.74 -13.13
CA ALA A 22 -23.46 -26.57 -12.89
C ALA A 22 -23.18 -25.77 -11.60
N VAL A 23 -23.88 -24.66 -11.39
CA VAL A 23 -23.69 -23.79 -10.21
C VAL A 23 -23.88 -24.55 -8.87
N PRO A 24 -25.03 -25.21 -8.61
CA PRO A 24 -25.21 -25.94 -7.36
C PRO A 24 -24.33 -27.20 -7.26
N TYR A 25 -23.86 -27.76 -8.38
CA TYR A 25 -22.90 -28.87 -8.37
C TYR A 25 -21.52 -28.41 -7.93
N VAL A 26 -21.04 -27.27 -8.44
CA VAL A 26 -19.77 -26.67 -8.01
C VAL A 26 -19.85 -26.30 -6.53
N ASN A 27 -20.91 -25.61 -6.08
CA ASN A 27 -21.05 -25.22 -4.68
C ASN A 27 -21.14 -26.41 -3.70
N ARG A 28 -21.72 -27.55 -4.12
CA ARG A 28 -21.83 -28.75 -3.26
C ARG A 28 -20.57 -29.59 -3.17
N ASN A 29 -19.71 -29.51 -4.17
CA ASN A 29 -18.45 -30.27 -4.22
C ASN A 29 -17.25 -29.37 -3.97
N ALA A 30 -17.46 -28.11 -3.58
CA ALA A 30 -16.40 -27.25 -3.10
C ALA A 30 -15.78 -27.90 -1.86
N GLU A 31 -14.44 -27.91 -1.81
CA GLU A 31 -13.73 -28.37 -0.64
C GLU A 31 -14.02 -27.41 0.51
N THR A 32 -14.49 -27.94 1.64
CA THR A 32 -14.60 -27.18 2.88
C THR A 32 -13.19 -26.81 3.32
N VAL A 33 -12.91 -25.53 3.46
CA VAL A 33 -11.64 -25.06 3.98
C VAL A 33 -11.62 -25.29 5.49
N THR A 34 -10.54 -25.90 5.96
CA THR A 34 -10.31 -26.19 7.38
C THR A 34 -8.87 -25.88 7.73
N TYR A 35 -8.67 -25.32 8.92
CA TYR A 35 -7.35 -25.06 9.46
C TYR A 35 -6.99 -26.06 10.56
N THR A 36 -5.72 -26.46 10.58
CA THR A 36 -5.16 -27.30 11.65
C THR A 36 -4.00 -26.59 12.33
N GLU A 37 -4.01 -26.56 13.66
CA GLU A 37 -2.96 -25.88 14.45
C GLU A 37 -1.67 -26.70 14.48
N GLN A 38 -0.56 -26.09 14.06
CA GLN A 38 0.79 -26.43 14.47
C GLN A 38 1.27 -25.39 15.48
N ARG A 39 1.32 -25.78 16.76
CA ARG A 39 1.76 -24.89 17.83
C ARG A 39 3.27 -24.66 17.79
N LEU A 40 3.65 -23.39 17.79
CA LEU A 40 5.04 -22.95 17.84
C LEU A 40 5.42 -22.54 19.28
N TYR A 41 4.53 -21.85 19.98
CA TYR A 41 4.78 -21.34 21.32
C TYR A 41 3.50 -21.26 22.18
N GLY A 42 3.64 -21.42 23.49
CA GLY A 42 2.67 -20.94 24.47
C GLY A 42 1.37 -21.74 24.63
N ASP A 43 0.34 -21.09 25.17
CA ASP A 43 -0.96 -21.69 25.51
C ASP A 43 -2.09 -21.18 24.59
N PRO A 44 -2.76 -22.04 23.80
CA PRO A 44 -3.83 -21.65 22.89
C PRO A 44 -5.08 -21.11 23.60
N ALA A 45 -5.25 -21.38 24.90
CA ALA A 45 -6.36 -20.82 25.66
C ALA A 45 -6.34 -19.28 25.68
N VAL A 46 -5.16 -18.68 25.48
CA VAL A 46 -5.01 -17.22 25.36
C VAL A 46 -5.68 -16.68 24.09
N GLY A 47 -5.95 -17.51 23.08
CA GLY A 47 -6.70 -17.14 21.89
C GLY A 47 -8.22 -17.09 22.07
N GLU A 48 -8.76 -17.52 23.22
CA GLU A 48 -10.21 -17.61 23.41
C GLU A 48 -10.90 -16.25 23.19
N GLY A 49 -11.98 -16.27 22.40
CA GLY A 49 -12.76 -15.09 22.03
C GLY A 49 -12.20 -14.25 20.86
N LEU A 50 -11.10 -14.69 20.23
CA LEU A 50 -10.54 -14.06 19.04
C LEU A 50 -10.90 -14.85 17.78
N GLN A 51 -11.27 -14.13 16.72
CA GLN A 51 -11.64 -14.70 15.42
C GLN A 51 -10.81 -14.09 14.31
N ILE A 52 -10.42 -14.92 13.36
CA ILE A 52 -9.73 -14.51 12.13
C ILE A 52 -10.69 -14.74 10.97
N GLU A 53 -10.99 -13.68 10.25
CA GLU A 53 -11.73 -13.69 9.00
C GLU A 53 -10.74 -13.80 7.84
N SER A 54 -10.90 -14.80 6.97
CA SER A 54 -10.01 -15.04 5.84
C SER A 54 -10.83 -15.26 4.57
N MET A 55 -10.56 -14.45 3.55
CA MET A 55 -11.08 -14.62 2.20
C MET A 55 -9.99 -15.26 1.33
N LEU A 56 -10.25 -16.47 0.85
CA LEU A 56 -9.44 -17.11 -0.17
C LEU A 56 -10.15 -17.01 -1.51
N THR A 57 -9.43 -16.61 -2.55
CA THR A 57 -9.98 -16.60 -3.91
C THR A 57 -9.14 -17.42 -4.87
N SER A 58 -9.78 -18.00 -5.89
CA SER A 58 -9.08 -18.58 -7.03
C SER A 58 -9.55 -17.92 -8.31
N ASN A 59 -8.61 -17.26 -9.00
CA ASN A 59 -8.82 -16.57 -10.27
C ASN A 59 -10.00 -15.56 -10.22
N GLY A 60 -10.22 -14.94 -9.04
CA GLY A 60 -11.29 -13.99 -8.75
C GLY A 60 -12.72 -14.50 -8.94
N LYS A 61 -12.93 -15.83 -8.93
CA LYS A 61 -14.24 -16.45 -9.27
C LYS A 61 -14.73 -17.48 -8.26
N LEU A 62 -13.81 -18.17 -7.60
CA LEU A 62 -14.12 -19.08 -6.50
C LEU A 62 -13.71 -18.37 -5.23
N HIS A 63 -14.60 -18.33 -4.25
CA HIS A 63 -14.41 -17.55 -3.03
C HIS A 63 -14.76 -18.41 -1.83
N TRP A 64 -13.88 -18.42 -0.84
CA TRP A 64 -14.08 -19.05 0.47
C TRP A 64 -13.94 -17.97 1.53
N GLN A 65 -15.04 -17.65 2.20
CA GLN A 65 -15.06 -16.80 3.39
C GLN A 65 -14.95 -17.71 4.61
N ASN A 66 -13.94 -17.51 5.43
CA ASN A 66 -13.62 -18.40 6.54
C ASN A 66 -13.56 -17.62 7.84
N THR A 67 -14.32 -18.07 8.83
CA THR A 67 -14.20 -17.61 10.21
C THR A 67 -13.44 -18.67 11.00
N ILE A 68 -12.25 -18.32 11.48
CA ILE A 68 -11.38 -19.19 12.26
C ILE A 68 -11.44 -18.73 13.71
N THR A 69 -12.00 -19.56 14.59
CA THR A 69 -12.07 -19.27 16.03
C THR A 69 -10.88 -19.87 16.75
N LEU A 70 -10.14 -19.02 17.47
CA LEU A 70 -9.00 -19.43 18.29
C LEU A 70 -9.45 -19.91 19.68
N GLY A 71 -8.69 -20.82 20.27
CA GLY A 71 -8.97 -21.42 21.59
C GLY A 71 -8.26 -22.77 21.74
N GLU A 72 -8.62 -23.56 22.76
CA GLU A 72 -8.02 -24.89 23.00
C GLU A 72 -8.00 -25.79 21.75
N THR A 73 -9.02 -25.65 20.91
CA THR A 73 -9.09 -26.22 19.57
C THR A 73 -9.47 -25.14 18.57
N VAL A 74 -8.73 -25.07 17.47
CA VAL A 74 -9.09 -24.20 16.34
C VAL A 74 -10.34 -24.76 15.66
N GLU A 75 -11.37 -23.91 15.56
CA GLU A 75 -12.59 -24.21 14.82
C GLU A 75 -12.64 -23.35 13.55
N THR A 76 -13.16 -23.91 12.46
CA THR A 76 -13.29 -23.19 11.18
C THR A 76 -14.71 -23.35 10.66
N ASP A 77 -15.36 -22.22 10.38
CA ASP A 77 -16.55 -22.16 9.54
C ASP A 77 -16.16 -21.58 8.18
N SER A 78 -16.70 -22.14 7.10
CA SER A 78 -16.29 -21.79 5.73
C SER A 78 -17.51 -21.73 4.83
N ASP A 79 -17.78 -20.55 4.26
CA ASP A 79 -18.81 -20.34 3.25
C ASP A 79 -18.19 -20.19 1.85
N PHE A 80 -18.70 -20.97 0.91
CA PHE A 80 -18.20 -21.02 -0.45
C PHE A 80 -19.20 -20.42 -1.43
N HIS A 81 -18.72 -19.54 -2.30
CA HIS A 81 -19.50 -19.05 -3.42
C HIS A 81 -18.70 -18.92 -4.72
N PHE A 82 -19.44 -18.99 -5.84
CA PHE A 82 -18.91 -18.86 -7.19
C PHE A 82 -19.50 -17.64 -7.89
N THR A 83 -18.64 -16.83 -8.51
CA THR A 83 -19.01 -15.68 -9.33
C THR A 83 -18.59 -15.92 -10.78
N ALA A 84 -19.51 -15.64 -11.71
CA ALA A 84 -19.22 -15.76 -13.14
C ALA A 84 -18.36 -14.59 -13.67
N ARG A 85 -18.35 -13.48 -12.93
CA ARG A 85 -17.52 -12.30 -13.19
C ARG A 85 -16.39 -12.26 -12.18
N TYR A 86 -15.26 -11.73 -12.62
CA TYR A 86 -14.15 -11.45 -11.73
C TYR A 86 -14.62 -10.43 -10.69
N GLU A 87 -14.55 -10.81 -9.42
CA GLU A 87 -14.85 -9.95 -8.28
C GLU A 87 -13.59 -9.85 -7.43
N TRP A 88 -13.19 -8.61 -7.14
CA TRP A 88 -12.10 -8.29 -6.24
C TRP A 88 -12.64 -7.24 -5.28
N GLU A 89 -12.62 -7.53 -3.98
CA GLU A 89 -12.97 -6.56 -2.97
C GLU A 89 -11.73 -5.69 -2.71
N TRP A 90 -11.85 -4.40 -3.02
CA TRP A 90 -10.90 -3.39 -2.55
C TRP A 90 -11.44 -2.88 -1.22
N GLU A 91 -10.64 -2.94 -0.16
CA GLU A 91 -10.89 -2.06 0.97
C GLU A 91 -10.79 -0.62 0.48
N LEU A 92 -11.78 0.20 0.83
CA LEU A 92 -11.77 1.63 0.57
C LEU A 92 -10.66 2.22 1.44
N SER A 93 -9.47 2.44 0.87
CA SER A 93 -8.45 3.23 1.53
C SER A 93 -8.95 4.67 1.69
N ARG A 94 -8.53 5.33 2.77
CA ARG A 94 -8.70 6.79 2.89
C ARG A 94 -8.12 7.47 1.67
N ASP A 95 -8.71 8.59 1.28
CA ASP A 95 -8.22 9.41 0.18
C ASP A 95 -6.78 9.84 0.52
N THR A 96 -5.83 9.47 -0.35
CA THR A 96 -4.43 9.88 -0.24
C THR A 96 -4.04 10.77 -1.41
N ILE A 97 -3.01 11.57 -1.18
CA ILE A 97 -2.29 12.29 -2.21
C ILE A 97 -0.82 11.86 -2.13
N SER A 98 -0.21 11.55 -3.26
CA SER A 98 1.22 11.29 -3.37
C SER A 98 1.87 12.37 -4.23
N LEU A 99 3.07 12.77 -3.86
CA LEU A 99 3.97 13.49 -4.74
C LEU A 99 5.15 12.60 -5.07
N TYR A 100 5.56 12.59 -6.33
CA TYR A 100 6.75 11.86 -6.74
C TYR A 100 7.48 12.62 -7.82
N CYS A 101 8.80 12.51 -7.80
CA CYS A 101 9.60 12.87 -8.96
C CYS A 101 9.29 11.89 -10.09
N GLN A 102 9.04 12.39 -11.30
CA GLN A 102 8.94 11.53 -12.49
C GLN A 102 10.32 10.95 -12.83
N SER A 103 10.63 9.82 -12.21
CA SER A 103 11.96 9.18 -12.25
C SER A 103 12.05 8.03 -13.23
N ASN A 104 10.93 7.49 -13.72
CA ASN A 104 10.91 6.41 -14.70
C ASN A 104 9.78 6.62 -15.70
N MET A 105 10.08 6.40 -16.98
CA MET A 105 9.11 6.51 -18.07
C MET A 105 9.54 5.62 -19.23
N GLY A 106 8.56 5.08 -19.96
CA GLY A 106 8.80 4.35 -21.20
C GLY A 106 7.72 4.63 -22.22
N MET A 107 8.12 4.82 -23.48
CA MET A 107 7.19 5.02 -24.58
C MET A 107 7.66 4.21 -25.79
N SER A 108 6.73 3.54 -26.46
CA SER A 108 6.98 2.86 -27.71
C SER A 108 5.86 3.13 -28.71
N SER A 109 6.21 3.20 -30.00
CA SER A 109 5.26 3.47 -31.07
C SER A 109 5.57 2.63 -32.29
N ASN A 110 4.53 2.38 -33.11
CA ASN A 110 4.68 1.77 -34.44
C ASN A 110 5.14 2.78 -35.50
N GLY A 111 5.31 4.05 -35.13
CA GLY A 111 5.82 5.12 -35.98
C GLY A 111 6.84 5.99 -35.24
N PRO A 112 7.38 7.04 -35.90
CA PRO A 112 8.28 7.98 -35.26
C PRO A 112 7.65 8.63 -34.03
N ILE A 113 8.44 8.75 -32.98
CA ILE A 113 8.11 9.52 -31.79
C ILE A 113 8.65 10.95 -31.99
N ASP A 114 7.79 11.94 -31.78
CA ASP A 114 8.18 13.34 -31.63
C ASP A 114 8.01 13.74 -30.16
N PHE A 115 9.13 14.01 -29.48
CA PHE A 115 9.16 14.30 -28.05
C PHE A 115 8.43 15.60 -27.68
N MET A 116 8.35 16.56 -28.61
CA MET A 116 7.69 17.85 -28.36
C MET A 116 6.17 17.77 -28.51
N GLU A 117 5.67 16.80 -29.27
CA GLU A 117 4.23 16.61 -29.49
C GLU A 117 3.57 15.77 -28.39
N GLN A 118 4.35 15.14 -27.50
CA GLN A 118 3.84 14.35 -26.38
C GLN A 118 3.90 15.17 -25.07
N PRO A 119 2.77 15.58 -24.48
CA PRO A 119 2.73 16.37 -23.25
C PRO A 119 3.55 15.74 -22.12
N GLU A 120 3.45 14.41 -21.96
CA GLU A 120 4.15 13.63 -20.93
C GLU A 120 5.68 13.72 -21.03
N THR A 121 6.23 13.97 -22.22
CA THR A 121 7.69 13.99 -22.44
C THR A 121 8.25 15.36 -22.79
N ALA A 122 7.38 16.37 -22.94
CA ALA A 122 7.79 17.69 -23.43
C ALA A 122 8.84 18.35 -22.53
N TRP A 123 8.74 18.15 -21.21
CA TRP A 123 9.72 18.64 -20.23
C TRP A 123 11.09 17.95 -20.32
N LEU A 124 11.14 16.74 -20.89
CA LEU A 124 12.38 15.97 -21.15
C LEU A 124 12.88 16.09 -22.59
N ALA A 125 12.20 16.82 -23.47
CA ALA A 125 12.43 16.74 -24.90
C ALA A 125 13.89 17.01 -25.30
N ASP A 126 14.56 17.97 -24.65
CA ASP A 126 15.97 18.27 -24.92
C ASP A 126 16.91 17.13 -24.43
N VAL A 127 16.62 16.52 -23.28
CA VAL A 127 17.37 15.36 -22.75
C VAL A 127 17.21 14.16 -23.68
N LEU A 128 15.98 13.87 -24.10
CA LEU A 128 15.67 12.75 -25.01
C LEU A 128 16.25 12.97 -26.40
N THR A 129 16.24 14.20 -26.89
CA THR A 129 16.90 14.58 -28.16
C THR A 129 18.40 14.36 -28.06
N ALA A 130 19.04 14.82 -26.98
CA ALA A 130 20.48 14.60 -26.77
C ALA A 130 20.85 13.12 -26.65
N ALA A 131 19.98 12.28 -26.05
CA ALA A 131 20.15 10.84 -26.04
C ALA A 131 20.01 10.25 -27.45
N ALA A 132 18.96 10.64 -28.17
CA ALA A 132 18.70 10.16 -29.52
C ALA A 132 19.84 10.51 -30.48
N GLU A 133 20.44 11.70 -30.40
CA GLU A 133 21.58 12.09 -31.24
C GLU A 133 22.83 11.21 -31.03
N GLN A 134 22.99 10.63 -29.83
CA GLN A 134 24.09 9.72 -29.51
C GLN A 134 23.81 8.27 -29.96
N THR A 135 22.55 7.94 -30.24
CA THR A 135 22.14 6.59 -30.63
C THR A 135 22.29 6.37 -32.15
N PRO A 136 23.01 5.32 -32.58
CA PRO A 136 23.13 4.97 -34.00
C PRO A 136 21.78 4.62 -34.65
N ASP A 137 21.65 4.90 -35.94
CA ASP A 137 20.48 4.48 -36.72
C ASP A 137 20.37 2.95 -36.77
N GLY A 138 19.16 2.42 -36.66
CA GLY A 138 18.89 0.98 -36.61
C GLY A 138 19.27 0.29 -35.30
N ALA A 139 19.68 1.02 -34.27
CA ALA A 139 19.95 0.44 -32.95
C ALA A 139 18.65 0.09 -32.21
N GLU A 140 18.70 -1.01 -31.46
CA GLU A 140 17.64 -1.45 -30.54
C GLU A 140 18.17 -1.37 -29.11
N ASP A 141 17.36 -0.83 -28.20
CA ASP A 141 17.61 -0.71 -26.76
C ASP A 141 19.00 -0.15 -26.42
N TYR A 142 19.43 0.87 -27.17
CA TYR A 142 20.75 1.47 -26.97
C TYR A 142 20.74 2.40 -25.75
N ALA A 143 21.51 2.07 -24.72
CA ALA A 143 21.60 2.84 -23.50
C ALA A 143 22.60 4.02 -23.62
N VAL A 144 22.14 5.21 -23.25
CA VAL A 144 22.89 6.46 -23.20
C VAL A 144 22.76 7.05 -21.79
N THR A 145 23.83 7.65 -21.30
CA THR A 145 23.81 8.44 -20.06
C THR A 145 23.90 9.92 -20.42
N VAL A 146 22.92 10.71 -19.98
CA VAL A 146 22.82 12.14 -20.31
C VAL A 146 22.88 12.97 -19.01
N PRO A 147 23.78 13.96 -18.87
CA PRO A 147 23.74 14.88 -17.75
C PRO A 147 22.51 15.78 -17.83
N LEU A 148 21.83 16.00 -16.71
CA LEU A 148 20.54 16.70 -16.68
C LEU A 148 20.66 18.22 -16.57
N ALA A 149 21.59 18.70 -15.73
CA ALA A 149 21.76 20.12 -15.43
C ALA A 149 21.87 21.07 -16.65
N PRO A 150 22.42 20.65 -17.82
CA PRO A 150 22.41 21.49 -19.02
C PRO A 150 21.03 21.74 -19.64
N TYR A 151 20.04 20.89 -19.34
CA TYR A 151 18.73 20.88 -20.00
C TYR A 151 17.58 21.21 -19.05
N ILE A 152 17.73 20.89 -17.77
CA ILE A 152 16.65 20.96 -16.77
C ILE A 152 17.19 21.60 -15.50
N GLU A 153 16.47 22.61 -15.00
CA GLU A 153 16.84 23.34 -13.77
C GLU A 153 16.26 22.67 -12.52
N TYR A 154 15.03 22.15 -12.60
CA TYR A 154 14.31 21.51 -11.50
C TYR A 154 13.73 20.16 -11.91
N TYR A 155 13.69 19.22 -10.97
CA TYR A 155 13.01 17.94 -11.19
C TYR A 155 11.50 18.14 -11.35
N GLU A 156 10.91 17.38 -12.28
CA GLU A 156 9.46 17.36 -12.46
C GLU A 156 8.78 16.61 -11.32
N ILE A 157 7.91 17.31 -10.59
CA ILE A 157 7.12 16.77 -9.47
C ILE A 157 5.68 16.59 -9.93
N ALA A 158 5.23 15.34 -9.95
CA ALA A 158 3.84 14.99 -10.24
C ALA A 158 3.05 14.77 -8.94
N ALA A 159 1.73 14.96 -9.00
CA ALA A 159 0.82 14.74 -7.90
C ALA A 159 -0.29 13.77 -8.30
N GLU A 160 -0.42 12.65 -7.60
CA GLU A 160 -1.48 11.68 -7.82
C GLU A 160 -2.40 11.64 -6.59
N SER A 161 -3.70 11.44 -6.80
CA SER A 161 -4.63 11.19 -5.70
C SER A 161 -5.42 9.90 -5.93
N THR A 162 -5.60 9.14 -4.86
CA THR A 162 -6.29 7.85 -4.86
C THR A 162 -7.80 7.96 -4.61
N LEU A 163 -8.40 9.16 -4.77
CA LEU A 163 -9.85 9.36 -4.63
C LEU A 163 -10.60 8.16 -5.23
N PRO A 164 -11.44 7.44 -4.46
CA PRO A 164 -12.23 6.35 -4.97
C PRO A 164 -13.21 6.96 -5.97
N VAL A 165 -12.79 6.94 -7.23
CA VAL A 165 -13.57 7.43 -8.34
C VAL A 165 -14.83 6.59 -8.37
N GLY A 166 -15.94 7.16 -7.90
CA GLY A 166 -17.23 6.52 -7.90
C GLY A 166 -17.56 6.06 -9.32
N HIS A 167 -17.32 4.79 -9.63
CA HIS A 167 -17.75 4.07 -10.83
C HIS A 167 -17.46 4.71 -12.21
N THR A 168 -16.68 5.78 -12.32
CA THR A 168 -16.28 6.37 -13.60
C THR A 168 -14.78 6.22 -13.76
N GLY A 169 -14.32 5.06 -14.24
CA GLY A 169 -12.91 4.64 -14.33
C GLY A 169 -11.96 5.57 -15.09
N HIS A 170 -11.73 6.75 -14.51
CA HIS A 170 -10.78 7.76 -14.90
C HIS A 170 -9.98 8.05 -13.64
N SER A 171 -8.79 7.46 -13.52
CA SER A 171 -7.73 8.08 -12.73
C SER A 171 -7.69 9.55 -13.15
N MET A 172 -7.65 10.48 -12.20
CA MET A 172 -7.31 11.85 -12.56
C MET A 172 -6.00 11.80 -13.33
N ASP A 173 -5.90 12.57 -14.42
CA ASP A 173 -4.60 12.80 -15.05
C ASP A 173 -3.74 13.54 -14.01
N ASP A 174 -2.67 12.89 -13.54
CA ASP A 174 -1.77 13.34 -12.46
C ASP A 174 -1.30 14.80 -12.61
N SER A 175 -1.33 15.31 -13.84
CA SER A 175 -0.96 16.68 -14.19
C SER A 175 -1.98 17.76 -13.80
N GLN A 176 -3.24 17.41 -13.53
CA GLN A 176 -4.31 18.40 -13.34
C GLN A 176 -4.57 18.81 -11.89
N LEU A 177 -4.22 17.96 -10.92
CA LEU A 177 -4.45 18.22 -9.50
C LEU A 177 -3.60 19.40 -9.01
N TRP A 178 -2.31 19.39 -9.36
CA TRP A 178 -1.35 20.43 -8.97
C TRP A 178 -0.32 20.72 -10.08
N PRO A 179 -0.72 21.42 -11.16
CA PRO A 179 0.13 21.66 -12.32
C PRO A 179 1.37 22.52 -12.03
N THR A 180 1.47 23.12 -10.84
CA THR A 180 2.57 23.98 -10.40
C THR A 180 3.42 23.36 -9.28
N ALA A 181 3.27 22.05 -9.02
CA ALA A 181 4.01 21.37 -7.95
C ALA A 181 5.54 21.49 -8.15
N THR A 182 6.02 21.39 -9.39
CA THR A 182 7.44 21.60 -9.74
C THR A 182 7.93 22.98 -9.33
N GLU A 183 7.19 24.06 -9.67
CA GLU A 183 7.56 25.43 -9.31
C GLU A 183 7.49 25.69 -7.81
N PHE A 184 6.51 25.10 -7.12
CA PHE A 184 6.30 25.28 -5.70
C PHE A 184 7.39 24.60 -4.86
N PHE A 185 7.65 23.31 -5.10
CA PHE A 185 8.64 22.53 -4.33
C PHE A 185 10.08 22.77 -4.79
N HIS A 186 10.26 23.19 -6.04
CA HIS A 186 11.49 23.78 -6.54
C HIS A 186 12.74 22.90 -6.31
N VAL A 187 12.65 21.59 -6.55
CA VAL A 187 13.76 20.67 -6.25
C VAL A 187 14.83 20.76 -7.35
N PRO A 188 16.03 21.30 -7.08
CA PRO A 188 17.00 21.58 -8.14
C PRO A 188 17.71 20.33 -8.64
N VAL A 189 17.99 20.30 -9.94
CA VAL A 189 18.90 19.33 -10.56
C VAL A 189 20.34 19.69 -10.20
N ARG A 190 21.12 18.74 -9.70
CA ARG A 190 22.48 19.00 -9.21
C ARG A 190 23.53 18.79 -10.31
N GLU A 191 24.68 19.45 -10.12
CA GLU A 191 25.86 19.30 -10.97
C GLU A 191 26.46 17.89 -10.79
N GLY A 192 25.94 16.91 -11.54
CA GLY A 192 26.32 15.50 -11.43
C GLY A 192 25.15 14.54 -11.64
N ASP A 193 23.91 15.03 -11.57
CA ASP A 193 22.74 14.20 -11.82
C ASP A 193 22.65 13.82 -13.31
N VAL A 194 22.36 12.55 -13.57
CA VAL A 194 22.32 11.95 -14.90
C VAL A 194 21.05 11.12 -15.07
N ALA A 195 20.52 11.13 -16.29
CA ALA A 195 19.50 10.18 -16.72
C ALA A 195 20.15 9.01 -17.48
N SER A 196 19.63 7.82 -17.23
CA SER A 196 19.84 6.66 -18.09
C SER A 196 18.68 6.60 -19.09
N VAL A 197 19.00 6.76 -20.37
CA VAL A 197 18.03 6.78 -21.46
C VAL A 197 18.32 5.62 -22.40
N THR A 198 17.36 4.74 -22.59
CA THR A 198 17.41 3.67 -23.59
C THR A 198 16.66 4.13 -24.83
N VAL A 199 17.24 4.04 -26.02
CA VAL A 199 16.64 4.52 -27.26
C VAL A 199 16.69 3.45 -28.35
N SER A 200 15.59 3.27 -29.07
CA SER A 200 15.52 2.43 -30.27
C SER A 200 15.14 3.27 -31.50
N LYS A 201 15.89 3.08 -32.58
CA LYS A 201 15.74 3.82 -33.84
C LYS A 201 15.51 2.91 -35.03
N TYR A 202 14.69 3.36 -35.97
CA TYR A 202 14.64 2.78 -37.31
C TYR A 202 15.95 3.01 -38.06
N GLU A 203 16.19 2.25 -39.13
CA GLU A 203 17.30 2.52 -40.07
C GLU A 203 17.23 3.92 -40.70
N SER A 204 16.05 4.55 -40.70
CA SER A 204 15.87 5.93 -41.16
C SER A 204 16.32 6.99 -40.14
N GLY A 205 16.77 6.57 -38.95
CA GLY A 205 17.20 7.43 -37.84
C GLY A 205 16.10 7.95 -36.94
N ASN A 206 14.84 7.66 -37.26
CA ASN A 206 13.68 8.05 -36.44
C ASN A 206 13.58 7.16 -35.20
N VAL A 207 13.32 7.78 -34.05
CA VAL A 207 13.10 7.08 -32.77
C VAL A 207 11.71 6.45 -32.75
N TYR A 208 11.59 5.22 -32.25
CA TYR A 208 10.30 4.53 -32.09
C TYR A 208 10.11 3.91 -30.71
N SER A 209 11.17 3.87 -29.88
CA SER A 209 11.08 3.46 -28.48
C SER A 209 12.06 4.26 -27.64
N ILE A 210 11.62 4.62 -26.44
CA ILE A 210 12.46 5.21 -25.41
C ILE A 210 12.15 4.60 -24.04
N GLY A 211 13.18 4.50 -23.21
CA GLY A 211 13.07 4.32 -21.77
C GLY A 211 13.90 5.39 -21.09
N TYR A 212 13.41 5.94 -19.99
CA TYR A 212 14.05 6.98 -19.21
C TYR A 212 14.05 6.55 -17.74
N ASN A 213 15.18 6.70 -17.07
CA ASN A 213 15.33 6.39 -15.66
C ASN A 213 16.30 7.39 -14.99
N LEU A 214 15.92 7.88 -13.81
CA LEU A 214 16.73 8.65 -12.88
C LEU A 214 17.23 7.74 -11.75
N PRO A 215 18.40 7.08 -11.90
CA PRO A 215 18.86 6.09 -10.92
C PRO A 215 19.17 6.67 -9.54
N ASN A 216 19.31 8.00 -9.42
CA ASN A 216 19.76 8.67 -8.19
C ASN A 216 18.66 9.50 -7.51
N VAL A 217 17.39 9.36 -7.91
CA VAL A 217 16.29 10.27 -7.50
C VAL A 217 15.13 9.51 -6.87
N ASN A 218 15.44 8.57 -5.98
CA ASN A 218 14.44 7.76 -5.28
C ASN A 218 13.90 8.43 -3.99
N ASN A 219 14.49 9.55 -3.57
CA ASN A 219 14.27 10.17 -2.26
C ASN A 219 13.56 11.54 -2.34
N ILE A 220 12.82 11.79 -3.42
CA ILE A 220 11.90 12.94 -3.53
C ILE A 220 10.49 12.35 -3.56
N TYR A 221 9.81 12.43 -2.43
CA TYR A 221 8.51 11.82 -2.24
C TYR A 221 7.66 12.67 -1.31
N GLY A 222 6.36 12.67 -1.56
CA GLY A 222 5.38 13.17 -0.62
C GLY A 222 4.24 12.19 -0.47
N SER A 223 3.72 12.07 0.74
CA SER A 223 2.49 11.34 1.02
C SER A 223 1.61 12.18 1.92
N GLY A 224 0.33 12.19 1.63
CA GLY A 224 -0.63 12.99 2.34
C GLY A 224 -1.99 12.35 2.44
N ILE A 225 -2.78 12.92 3.34
CA ILE A 225 -4.11 12.48 3.70
C ILE A 225 -5.05 13.67 3.74
N GLN A 226 -6.31 13.47 3.38
CA GLN A 226 -7.31 14.53 3.48
C GLN A 226 -7.74 14.71 4.94
N GLY A 227 -7.76 15.96 5.39
CA GLY A 227 -8.24 16.34 6.71
C GLY A 227 -9.74 16.61 6.78
N PRO A 228 -10.30 16.69 7.99
CA PRO A 228 -11.72 16.97 8.23
C PRO A 228 -12.18 18.33 7.71
N ASP A 229 -11.25 19.26 7.51
CA ASP A 229 -11.48 20.58 6.96
C ASP A 229 -11.51 20.60 5.42
N GLY A 230 -11.36 19.44 4.79
CA GLY A 230 -11.32 19.26 3.34
C GLY A 230 -9.99 19.66 2.70
N CYS A 231 -8.96 19.98 3.48
CA CYS A 231 -7.62 20.26 2.98
C CYS A 231 -6.75 19.00 2.97
N TRP A 232 -5.78 18.94 2.07
CA TRP A 232 -4.77 17.89 2.08
C TRP A 232 -3.65 18.24 3.06
N TYR A 233 -3.20 17.25 3.83
CA TYR A 233 -2.03 17.36 4.68
C TYR A 233 -0.95 16.46 4.10
N LEU A 234 0.10 17.07 3.54
CA LEU A 234 1.15 16.39 2.79
C LEU A 234 2.47 16.47 3.55
N LEU A 235 3.05 15.34 3.89
CA LEU A 235 4.45 15.25 4.29
C LEU A 235 5.32 15.27 3.04
N PHE A 236 6.12 16.33 2.86
CA PHE A 236 7.08 16.47 1.76
C PHE A 236 8.50 16.27 2.26
N THR A 237 9.25 15.38 1.58
CA THR A 237 10.68 15.19 1.79
C THR A 237 11.44 15.21 0.45
N ALA A 238 12.62 15.81 0.47
CA ALA A 238 13.50 15.93 -0.68
C ALA A 238 14.94 15.74 -0.21
N ARG A 239 15.42 14.50 -0.34
CA ARG A 239 16.74 14.08 0.11
C ARG A 239 17.58 13.58 -1.06
N ASP A 240 18.90 13.72 -0.94
CA ASP A 240 19.82 13.10 -1.88
C ASP A 240 20.04 11.60 -1.61
N SER A 241 20.89 10.98 -2.42
CA SER A 241 21.28 9.56 -2.29
C SER A 241 21.96 9.24 -0.96
N ASP A 242 22.55 10.24 -0.30
CA ASP A 242 23.21 10.10 1.00
C ASP A 242 22.24 10.42 2.16
N GLY A 243 20.98 10.70 1.85
CA GLY A 243 19.93 11.03 2.81
C GLY A 243 19.95 12.49 3.28
N ASN A 244 20.78 13.37 2.72
CA ASN A 244 20.82 14.77 3.15
C ASN A 244 19.71 15.59 2.47
N PRO A 245 19.13 16.60 3.14
CA PRO A 245 18.22 17.55 2.51
C PRO A 245 18.82 18.21 1.26
N ILE A 246 18.05 18.27 0.16
CA ILE A 246 18.49 18.92 -1.08
C ILE A 246 18.45 20.45 -0.90
N ALA A 247 19.62 21.09 -0.93
CA ALA A 247 19.71 22.54 -0.82
C ALA A 247 19.02 23.23 -2.00
N GLY A 248 18.13 24.18 -1.69
CA GLY A 248 17.39 24.97 -2.70
C GLY A 248 15.95 24.47 -2.95
N ALA A 249 15.62 23.26 -2.51
CA ALA A 249 14.24 22.79 -2.46
C ALA A 249 13.42 23.55 -1.40
N ALA A 250 12.09 23.45 -1.51
CA ALA A 250 11.17 23.91 -0.47
C ALA A 250 11.46 23.21 0.87
N PRO A 251 11.16 23.86 2.01
CA PRO A 251 11.36 23.25 3.33
C PRO A 251 10.69 21.89 3.47
N GLN A 252 11.35 20.93 4.11
CA GLN A 252 10.76 19.64 4.40
C GLN A 252 9.75 19.73 5.56
N GLY A 253 8.69 18.93 5.48
CA GLY A 253 7.70 18.82 6.54
C GLY A 253 6.26 18.68 6.05
N ILE A 254 5.31 18.97 6.94
CA ILE A 254 3.88 18.84 6.68
C ILE A 254 3.35 20.16 6.12
N TYR A 255 2.78 20.09 4.92
CA TYR A 255 2.07 21.17 4.25
C TYR A 255 0.56 20.96 4.37
N ARG A 256 -0.17 22.01 4.71
CA ARG A 256 -1.62 22.08 4.56
C ARG A 256 -1.93 22.70 3.19
N ILE A 257 -2.64 21.97 2.35
CA ILE A 257 -2.91 22.29 0.95
C ILE A 257 -4.41 22.39 0.75
N PRO A 258 -4.96 23.61 0.65
CA PRO A 258 -6.37 23.81 0.34
C PRO A 258 -6.67 23.45 -1.12
N VAL A 259 -7.82 22.81 -1.34
CA VAL A 259 -8.32 22.50 -2.69
C VAL A 259 -9.66 23.19 -2.95
N GLN A 260 -9.83 23.66 -4.18
CA GLN A 260 -11.09 24.16 -4.70
C GLN A 260 -11.74 23.11 -5.60
N LYS A 261 -13.05 22.93 -5.44
CA LYS A 261 -13.87 22.09 -6.31
C LYS A 261 -14.42 22.94 -7.44
N LEU A 262 -14.04 22.61 -8.67
CA LEU A 262 -14.51 23.25 -9.89
C LEU A 262 -15.48 22.30 -10.58
N ASP A 263 -16.68 22.80 -10.87
CA ASP A 263 -17.66 22.06 -11.68
C ASP A 263 -17.23 22.12 -13.16
N GLU A 264 -16.91 20.98 -13.76
CA GLU A 264 -16.61 20.83 -15.18
C GLU A 264 -17.70 20.04 -15.91
N GLU A 265 -17.73 20.10 -17.25
CA GLU A 265 -18.76 19.40 -18.06
C GLU A 265 -18.78 17.87 -17.84
N ASP A 266 -17.63 17.28 -17.47
CA ASP A 266 -17.43 15.84 -17.30
C ASP A 266 -17.22 15.40 -15.83
N GLY A 267 -17.31 16.30 -14.85
CA GLY A 267 -17.11 15.95 -13.44
C GLY A 267 -16.79 17.12 -12.51
N ILE A 268 -16.31 16.80 -11.31
CA ILE A 268 -15.75 17.77 -10.37
C ILE A 268 -14.23 17.68 -10.46
N LEU A 269 -13.57 18.78 -10.81
CA LEU A 269 -12.11 18.90 -10.76
C LEU A 269 -11.71 19.47 -9.39
N GLU A 270 -10.87 18.76 -8.66
CA GLU A 270 -10.20 19.32 -7.47
C GLU A 270 -8.89 19.97 -7.92
N GLN A 271 -8.68 21.23 -7.56
CA GLN A 271 -7.46 21.98 -7.89
C GLN A 271 -6.87 22.62 -6.64
N VAL A 272 -5.55 22.55 -6.50
CA VAL A 272 -4.82 23.21 -5.39
C VAL A 272 -4.95 24.74 -5.46
N VAL A 273 -5.25 25.36 -4.32
CA VAL A 273 -5.22 26.82 -4.14
C VAL A 273 -3.83 27.23 -3.65
N GLU A 274 -2.88 27.33 -4.58
CA GLU A 274 -1.46 27.50 -4.28
C GLU A 274 -1.14 28.69 -3.35
N SER A 275 -1.87 29.81 -3.47
CA SER A 275 -1.68 30.99 -2.63
C SER A 275 -2.00 30.79 -1.15
N GLU A 276 -2.64 29.67 -0.79
CA GLU A 276 -3.05 29.33 0.56
C GLU A 276 -2.31 28.09 1.11
N VAL A 277 -1.35 27.54 0.36
CA VAL A 277 -0.53 26.43 0.83
C VAL A 277 0.40 26.92 1.95
N GLU A 278 0.42 26.21 3.07
CA GLU A 278 1.17 26.58 4.27
C GLU A 278 1.98 25.40 4.80
N LEU A 279 3.25 25.64 5.14
CA LEU A 279 4.05 24.71 5.94
C LEU A 279 3.59 24.80 7.40
N VAL A 280 2.82 23.81 7.85
CA VAL A 280 2.25 23.77 9.20
C VAL A 280 3.16 23.09 10.22
N TYR A 281 4.09 22.25 9.77
CA TYR A 281 5.10 21.65 10.63
C TYR A 281 6.39 21.39 9.86
N ALA A 282 7.51 21.98 10.28
CA ALA A 282 8.82 21.74 9.67
C ALA A 282 9.48 20.50 10.30
N THR A 283 9.90 19.56 9.47
CA THR A 283 10.69 18.41 9.90
C THR A 283 11.59 17.96 8.77
N GLU A 284 12.83 17.60 9.08
CA GLU A 284 13.71 16.95 8.11
C GLU A 284 13.43 15.45 8.09
N ASP A 285 13.07 14.85 9.23
CA ASP A 285 13.09 13.41 9.50
C ASP A 285 11.75 12.69 9.36
N GLY A 286 10.73 13.35 8.79
CA GLY A 286 9.43 12.71 8.60
C GLY A 286 9.48 11.52 7.63
N SER A 287 8.84 10.42 8.02
CA SER A 287 8.82 9.15 7.26
C SER A 287 7.42 8.82 6.75
N ALA A 288 6.38 8.98 7.56
CA ALA A 288 5.00 8.74 7.15
C ALA A 288 3.98 9.57 7.94
N LEU A 289 2.81 9.79 7.34
CA LEU A 289 1.72 10.56 7.92
C LEU A 289 0.45 9.72 7.98
N TYR A 290 -0.23 9.74 9.14
CA TYR A 290 -1.44 8.98 9.40
C TYR A 290 -2.50 9.88 9.99
N GLY A 291 -3.67 9.91 9.35
CA GLY A 291 -4.86 10.54 9.91
C GLY A 291 -5.61 9.55 10.78
N MET A 292 -5.87 9.92 12.04
CA MET A 292 -6.66 9.09 12.94
C MET A 292 -8.12 9.04 12.47
N GLU A 293 -8.80 7.92 12.70
CA GLU A 293 -10.20 7.70 12.33
C GLU A 293 -11.17 8.63 13.08
N ASP A 294 -10.77 9.16 14.24
CA ASP A 294 -11.54 10.19 14.96
C ASP A 294 -11.55 11.56 14.27
N ASP A 295 -10.75 11.74 13.22
CA ASP A 295 -10.59 12.98 12.45
C ASP A 295 -10.26 14.21 13.32
N THR A 296 -9.66 14.01 14.49
CA THR A 296 -9.18 15.08 15.38
C THR A 296 -7.68 15.10 15.55
N ARG A 297 -7.02 13.97 15.25
CA ARG A 297 -5.59 13.78 15.51
C ARG A 297 -4.86 13.33 14.24
N LEU A 298 -3.64 13.84 14.09
CA LEU A 298 -2.72 13.49 13.01
C LEU A 298 -1.44 12.93 13.63
N LEU A 299 -0.92 11.84 13.10
CA LEU A 299 0.31 11.20 13.58
C LEU A 299 1.37 11.21 12.48
N LEU A 300 2.52 11.80 12.80
CA LEU A 300 3.73 11.73 12.01
C LEU A 300 4.66 10.68 12.60
N THR A 301 5.16 9.76 11.80
CA THR A 301 6.35 8.98 12.16
C THR A 301 7.58 9.64 11.58
N ALA A 302 8.67 9.65 12.34
CA ALA A 302 9.93 10.29 11.95
C ALA A 302 11.14 9.45 12.39
N ASP A 303 12.13 9.30 11.51
CA ASP A 303 13.37 8.56 11.75
C ASP A 303 14.49 9.50 12.19
N THR A 304 14.75 9.56 13.50
CA THR A 304 15.76 10.46 14.09
C THR A 304 17.07 9.73 14.39
N GLU A 305 18.14 10.46 14.70
CA GLU A 305 19.41 9.86 15.15
C GLU A 305 19.25 8.95 16.38
N ASP A 306 18.28 9.26 17.25
CA ASP A 306 17.99 8.52 18.48
C ASP A 306 17.00 7.34 18.25
N GLY A 307 16.58 7.09 17.00
CA GLY A 307 15.62 6.08 16.59
C GLY A 307 14.32 6.67 16.03
N SER A 308 13.35 5.81 15.70
CA SER A 308 12.07 6.26 15.18
C SER A 308 11.19 6.84 16.29
N THR A 309 10.44 7.89 15.96
CA THR A 309 9.55 8.58 16.89
C THR A 309 8.21 8.81 16.24
N ALA A 310 7.15 8.79 17.04
CA ALA A 310 5.81 9.17 16.64
C ALA A 310 5.46 10.50 17.30
N ILE A 311 4.94 11.43 16.51
CA ILE A 311 4.56 12.77 16.93
C ILE A 311 3.07 12.94 16.64
N LEU A 312 2.28 13.09 17.70
CA LEU A 312 0.84 13.27 17.66
C LEU A 312 0.51 14.76 17.67
N PHE A 313 -0.32 15.20 16.73
CA PHE A 313 -0.81 16.57 16.59
C PHE A 313 -2.32 16.64 16.80
N ASP A 314 -2.78 17.76 17.35
CA ASP A 314 -4.15 18.20 17.17
C ASP A 314 -4.31 18.66 15.72
N TRP A 315 -5.20 18.03 14.96
CA TRP A 315 -5.29 18.25 13.50
C TRP A 315 -5.70 19.69 13.18
N ALA A 316 -6.67 20.24 13.92
CA ALA A 316 -7.24 21.56 13.63
C ALA A 316 -6.23 22.70 13.85
N THR A 317 -5.37 22.56 14.86
CA THR A 317 -4.40 23.59 15.26
C THR A 317 -2.97 23.30 14.82
N MET A 318 -2.69 22.04 14.47
CA MET A 318 -1.36 21.49 14.26
C MET A 318 -0.43 21.66 15.48
N GLU A 319 -0.98 21.83 16.68
CA GLU A 319 -0.21 21.82 17.92
C GLU A 319 0.18 20.38 18.28
N GLN A 320 1.46 20.20 18.61
CA GLN A 320 1.98 18.91 19.05
C GLN A 320 1.40 18.55 20.44
N ILE A 321 0.67 17.43 20.51
CA ILE A 321 0.07 16.88 21.72
C ILE A 321 1.08 16.00 22.46
N GLN A 322 1.75 15.11 21.73
CA GLN A 322 2.62 14.10 22.32
C GLN A 322 3.74 13.70 21.36
N THR A 323 4.89 13.32 21.93
CA THR A 323 5.92 12.55 21.22
C THR A 323 6.26 11.32 22.03
N PHE A 324 6.38 10.19 21.35
CA PHE A 324 6.77 8.92 21.97
C PHE A 324 7.65 8.09 21.02
N PRO A 325 8.57 7.28 21.54
CA PRO A 325 9.46 6.46 20.72
C PRO A 325 8.68 5.32 20.07
N ILE A 326 9.01 5.00 18.82
CA ILE A 326 8.54 3.83 18.09
C ILE A 326 9.75 3.06 17.54
N GLY A 327 9.70 1.73 17.50
CA GLY A 327 10.72 0.94 16.79
C GLY A 327 12.09 0.75 17.48
N GLY A 328 12.20 0.78 18.81
CA GLY A 328 13.50 0.92 19.48
C GLY A 328 14.49 -0.26 19.45
N HIS A 329 14.09 -1.51 19.19
CA HIS A 329 14.99 -2.65 19.48
C HIS A 329 16.05 -2.93 18.42
N TYR A 330 15.75 -2.67 17.15
CA TYR A 330 16.67 -2.99 16.04
C TYR A 330 17.01 -1.81 15.13
N MET A 331 16.48 -0.62 15.42
CA MET A 331 16.79 0.60 14.67
C MET A 331 18.28 0.93 14.75
N GLY A 332 18.87 1.25 13.59
CA GLY A 332 20.30 1.52 13.45
C GLY A 332 21.17 0.29 13.17
N ASN A 333 20.62 -0.92 13.12
CA ASN A 333 21.32 -2.08 12.57
C ASN A 333 21.17 -2.11 11.04
N GLU A 334 22.24 -2.48 10.32
CA GLU A 334 22.26 -2.51 8.84
C GLU A 334 21.17 -3.40 8.23
N ASN A 335 20.65 -4.37 8.99
CA ASN A 335 19.59 -5.29 8.57
C ASN A 335 18.28 -5.12 9.36
N GLY A 336 18.18 -4.07 10.17
CA GLY A 336 17.00 -3.75 10.95
C GLY A 336 15.99 -2.97 10.11
N TRP A 337 14.73 -3.38 10.13
CA TRP A 337 13.63 -2.60 9.57
C TRP A 337 12.43 -2.64 10.52
N TYR A 338 11.52 -1.70 10.35
CA TYR A 338 10.28 -1.69 11.12
C TYR A 338 9.08 -1.36 10.25
N GLN A 339 7.91 -1.76 10.72
CA GLN A 339 6.63 -1.38 10.17
C GLN A 339 5.75 -0.88 11.30
N SER A 340 5.07 0.24 11.06
CA SER A 340 4.05 0.76 11.97
C SER A 340 2.66 0.59 11.38
N GLN A 341 1.74 0.10 12.20
CA GLN A 341 0.30 0.10 11.95
C GLN A 341 -0.32 1.08 12.94
N VAL A 342 -1.16 1.97 12.43
CA VAL A 342 -1.75 3.06 13.20
C VAL A 342 -3.26 2.89 13.15
N GLU A 343 -3.81 2.59 14.32
CA GLU A 343 -5.24 2.51 14.56
C GLU A 343 -5.65 3.60 15.57
N ASN A 344 -6.95 3.84 15.64
CA ASN A 344 -7.53 4.96 16.38
C ASN A 344 -7.15 5.01 17.87
N ASP A 345 -7.10 3.84 18.49
CA ASP A 345 -6.86 3.64 19.92
C ASP A 345 -5.50 3.01 20.21
N HIS A 346 -4.75 2.60 19.19
CA HIS A 346 -3.41 2.03 19.36
C HIS A 346 -2.48 2.23 18.16
N VAL A 347 -1.19 2.37 18.44
CA VAL A 347 -0.09 2.36 17.47
C VAL A 347 0.74 1.12 17.74
N VAL A 348 0.94 0.31 16.71
CA VAL A 348 1.75 -0.89 16.76
C VAL A 348 2.99 -0.66 15.94
N THR A 349 4.15 -0.99 16.50
CA THR A 349 5.39 -1.07 15.73
C THR A 349 5.98 -2.45 15.86
N VAL A 350 6.23 -3.07 14.71
CA VAL A 350 6.98 -4.31 14.60
C VAL A 350 8.37 -3.98 14.09
N SER A 351 9.40 -4.33 14.85
CA SER A 351 10.80 -4.25 14.45
C SER A 351 11.32 -5.64 14.13
N THR A 352 11.98 -5.78 12.99
CA THR A 352 12.59 -7.02 12.54
C THR A 352 14.08 -6.81 12.34
N LEU A 353 14.90 -7.74 12.81
CA LEU A 353 16.33 -7.81 12.49
C LEU A 353 16.56 -9.02 11.59
N HIS A 354 16.89 -8.76 10.33
CA HIS A 354 17.23 -9.82 9.40
C HIS A 354 18.64 -10.35 9.69
N SER A 355 18.75 -11.65 9.91
CA SER A 355 20.02 -12.28 10.23
C SER A 355 20.54 -13.07 9.01
N GLU A 356 21.74 -12.75 8.52
CA GLU A 356 22.38 -13.54 7.44
C GLU A 356 22.87 -14.92 7.91
N LYS A 357 22.83 -15.21 9.23
CA LYS A 357 23.56 -16.32 9.86
C LYS A 357 22.73 -17.23 10.78
N GLU A 358 21.62 -16.74 11.31
CA GLU A 358 20.67 -17.49 12.14
C GLU A 358 19.46 -17.87 11.29
N GLU A 359 18.93 -19.07 11.55
CA GLU A 359 17.77 -19.65 10.84
C GLU A 359 16.44 -18.91 11.11
N ASN A 360 16.43 -17.85 11.94
CA ASN A 360 15.23 -17.08 12.26
C ASN A 360 15.56 -15.58 12.39
N ASP A 361 14.72 -14.74 11.81
CA ASP A 361 14.73 -13.29 12.06
C ASP A 361 14.32 -13.02 13.51
N SER A 362 14.96 -12.04 14.15
CA SER A 362 14.49 -11.57 15.45
C SER A 362 13.38 -10.54 15.25
N GLN A 363 12.27 -10.68 15.95
CA GLN A 363 11.16 -9.72 15.90
C GLN A 363 10.76 -9.22 17.27
N TRP A 364 10.38 -7.95 17.27
CA TRP A 364 9.92 -7.25 18.45
C TRP A 364 8.66 -6.46 18.16
N ILE A 365 7.66 -6.57 19.02
CA ILE A 365 6.40 -5.86 18.92
C ILE A 365 6.28 -4.88 20.07
N THR A 366 5.95 -3.64 19.72
CA THR A 366 5.58 -2.60 20.69
C THR A 366 4.17 -2.11 20.38
N VAL A 367 3.33 -2.04 21.40
CA VAL A 367 1.97 -1.48 21.28
C VAL A 367 1.85 -0.30 22.23
N TRP A 368 1.43 0.81 21.67
CA TRP A 368 1.08 2.04 22.37
C TRP A 368 -0.42 2.22 22.29
N ALA A 369 -1.12 2.30 23.42
CA ALA A 369 -2.57 2.45 23.45
C ALA A 369 -2.99 3.74 24.15
N VAL A 370 -4.12 4.31 23.73
CA VAL A 370 -4.66 5.54 24.32
C VAL A 370 -5.12 5.27 25.76
N GLY A 371 -4.58 6.02 26.71
CA GLY A 371 -4.98 5.98 28.12
C GLY A 371 -6.19 6.87 28.42
N GLU A 372 -6.63 6.86 29.69
CA GLU A 372 -7.74 7.72 30.16
C GLU A 372 -7.44 9.23 30.03
N ASP A 373 -6.16 9.61 29.91
CA ASP A 373 -5.70 10.98 29.68
C ASP A 373 -5.72 11.39 28.20
N GLY A 374 -6.10 10.49 27.29
CA GLY A 374 -6.12 10.73 25.85
C GLY A 374 -4.74 10.65 25.18
N LEU A 375 -3.71 10.22 25.91
CA LEU A 375 -2.34 10.07 25.41
C LEU A 375 -2.01 8.60 25.17
N TYR A 376 -1.08 8.33 24.26
CA TYR A 376 -0.58 6.98 24.00
C TYR A 376 0.43 6.55 25.06
N HIS A 377 0.22 5.38 25.67
CA HIS A 377 1.14 4.76 26.62
C HIS A 377 1.56 3.41 26.10
N GLN A 378 2.84 3.06 26.27
CA GLN A 378 3.32 1.73 25.94
C GLN A 378 2.64 0.70 26.85
N VAL A 379 1.89 -0.21 26.27
CA VAL A 379 1.16 -1.27 26.99
C VAL A 379 1.75 -2.66 26.74
N ILE A 380 2.42 -2.86 25.60
CA ILE A 380 3.10 -4.11 25.25
C ILE A 380 4.50 -3.80 24.70
N ASP A 381 5.48 -4.58 25.16
CA ASP A 381 6.87 -4.61 24.69
C ASP A 381 7.32 -6.08 24.68
N CYS A 382 7.32 -6.70 23.49
CA CYS A 382 7.34 -8.16 23.38
C CYS A 382 8.33 -8.66 22.32
N ASP A 383 9.27 -9.52 22.72
CA ASP A 383 10.07 -10.36 21.83
C ASP A 383 9.22 -11.50 21.26
N THR A 384 9.03 -11.53 19.94
CA THR A 384 8.26 -12.57 19.25
C THR A 384 9.12 -13.57 18.49
N SER A 385 10.45 -13.49 18.63
CA SER A 385 11.40 -14.33 17.89
C SER A 385 11.20 -15.83 18.13
N ALA A 386 10.66 -16.21 19.31
CA ALA A 386 10.36 -17.62 19.64
C ALA A 386 9.14 -18.19 18.91
N GLY A 387 8.32 -17.34 18.28
CA GLY A 387 7.05 -17.71 17.63
C GLY A 387 7.04 -17.46 16.12
N MET A 388 8.20 -17.33 15.49
CA MET A 388 8.33 -17.06 14.06
C MET A 388 8.77 -18.28 13.26
N GLU A 389 8.30 -18.33 12.00
CA GLU A 389 8.96 -19.06 10.92
C GLU A 389 9.47 -18.06 9.86
N GLU A 390 10.51 -18.45 9.11
CA GLU A 390 11.07 -17.67 8.01
C GLU A 390 9.97 -17.26 7.00
N ASN A 391 9.97 -15.99 6.57
CA ASN A 391 9.15 -15.43 5.47
C ASN A 391 7.66 -15.14 5.71
N SER A 392 7.19 -15.08 6.96
CA SER A 392 5.81 -14.64 7.25
C SER A 392 5.56 -13.17 6.89
N ILE A 393 4.53 -12.91 6.06
CA ILE A 393 4.04 -11.56 5.77
C ILE A 393 2.77 -11.34 6.58
N TYR A 394 2.84 -10.41 7.52
CA TYR A 394 1.72 -10.08 8.39
C TYR A 394 0.85 -9.01 7.76
N THR A 395 -0.45 -9.26 7.73
CA THR A 395 -1.43 -8.50 6.96
C THR A 395 -2.46 -7.80 7.83
N SER A 396 -2.75 -8.34 9.03
CA SER A 396 -3.77 -7.78 9.92
C SER A 396 -3.35 -7.92 11.39
N SER A 397 -3.87 -7.02 12.22
CA SER A 397 -3.71 -7.10 13.66
C SER A 397 -4.91 -6.52 14.41
N ILE A 398 -5.02 -6.81 15.70
CA ILE A 398 -5.99 -6.20 16.61
C ILE A 398 -5.39 -6.08 18.01
N PHE A 399 -5.75 -5.02 18.71
CA PHE A 399 -5.52 -4.88 20.15
C PHE A 399 -6.86 -4.84 20.87
N ASP A 400 -7.10 -5.74 21.84
CA ASP A 400 -8.41 -5.83 22.52
C ASP A 400 -8.48 -5.08 23.86
N GLY A 401 -7.42 -4.34 24.20
CA GLY A 401 -7.20 -3.65 25.47
C GLY A 401 -6.23 -4.37 26.42
N GLU A 402 -6.02 -5.68 26.24
CA GLU A 402 -5.12 -6.49 27.08
C GLU A 402 -4.13 -7.29 26.24
N ARG A 403 -4.59 -7.81 25.09
CA ARG A 403 -3.86 -8.69 24.19
C ARG A 403 -3.73 -8.03 22.83
N PHE A 404 -2.58 -8.22 22.21
CA PHE A 404 -2.33 -7.90 20.81
C PHE A 404 -2.27 -9.19 20.01
N LEU A 405 -3.14 -9.34 19.02
CA LEU A 405 -3.15 -10.45 18.08
C LEU A 405 -2.66 -9.94 16.73
N ARG A 406 -1.67 -10.64 16.18
CA ARG A 406 -1.13 -10.42 14.85
C ARG A 406 -1.32 -11.66 14.00
N VAL A 407 -1.75 -11.47 12.76
CA VAL A 407 -1.95 -12.56 11.80
C VAL A 407 -1.33 -12.24 10.45
N GLY A 408 -0.87 -13.28 9.76
CA GLY A 408 -0.18 -13.15 8.48
C GLY A 408 -0.18 -14.45 7.70
N TYR A 409 0.03 -14.37 6.39
CA TYR A 409 0.27 -15.56 5.59
C TYR A 409 1.71 -16.06 5.79
N ALA A 410 1.89 -17.38 5.75
CA ALA A 410 3.18 -18.03 5.97
C ALA A 410 4.19 -17.85 4.84
N ASP A 411 3.71 -17.64 3.61
CA ASP A 411 4.58 -17.42 2.45
C ASP A 411 4.06 -16.27 1.58
N ARG A 412 4.99 -15.49 1.04
CA ARG A 412 4.76 -14.44 0.04
C ARG A 412 4.21 -14.99 -1.28
N TYR A 413 4.39 -16.28 -1.55
CA TYR A 413 4.15 -16.88 -2.86
C TYR A 413 2.94 -17.81 -2.98
N GLY A 414 2.03 -17.83 -1.99
CA GLY A 414 0.70 -18.44 -2.18
C GLY A 414 0.34 -19.62 -1.27
N ASP A 415 1.03 -19.80 -0.14
CA ASP A 415 0.55 -20.74 0.88
C ASP A 415 -0.65 -20.13 1.63
N ASN A 416 -1.75 -20.89 1.73
CA ASN A 416 -2.97 -20.51 2.43
C ASN A 416 -2.85 -20.61 3.97
N ASN A 417 -1.66 -20.99 4.46
CA ASN A 417 -1.35 -21.12 5.86
C ASN A 417 -1.24 -19.76 6.55
N ILE A 418 -1.73 -19.67 7.78
CA ILE A 418 -1.80 -18.41 8.55
C ILE A 418 -0.93 -18.51 9.81
N HIS A 419 0.03 -17.61 9.98
CA HIS A 419 0.69 -17.39 11.26
C HIS A 419 -0.18 -16.57 12.19
N VAL A 420 -0.16 -16.96 13.45
CA VAL A 420 -0.83 -16.29 14.55
C VAL A 420 0.17 -16.04 15.66
N GLN A 421 0.21 -14.82 16.18
CA GLN A 421 0.98 -14.45 17.36
C GLN A 421 0.09 -13.63 18.31
N ILE A 422 0.08 -13.99 19.59
CA ILE A 422 -0.62 -13.24 20.63
C ILE A 422 0.37 -12.82 21.70
N CYS A 423 0.43 -11.51 21.93
CA CYS A 423 1.28 -10.87 22.92
C CYS A 423 0.43 -10.16 23.97
N ASP A 424 0.94 -10.06 25.18
CA ASP A 424 0.41 -9.20 26.24
C ASP A 424 1.56 -8.47 26.96
N ASN A 425 1.25 -7.82 28.08
CA ASN A 425 2.26 -7.11 28.87
C ASN A 425 3.29 -8.02 29.58
N GLN A 426 3.12 -9.35 29.54
CA GLN A 426 4.08 -10.34 30.02
C GLN A 426 4.95 -10.91 28.90
N GLY A 427 4.68 -10.54 27.64
CA GLY A 427 5.43 -10.99 26.46
C GLY A 427 4.60 -11.88 25.53
N LEU A 428 5.28 -12.74 24.78
CA LEU A 428 4.63 -13.65 23.84
C LEU A 428 3.89 -14.73 24.63
N GLN A 429 2.58 -14.84 24.41
CA GLN A 429 1.74 -15.80 25.13
C GLN A 429 1.38 -17.01 24.29
N TYR A 430 1.26 -16.85 22.97
CA TYR A 430 0.89 -17.90 22.04
C TYR A 430 1.41 -17.59 20.63
N ALA A 431 1.91 -18.62 19.95
CA ALA A 431 2.19 -18.55 18.52
C ALA A 431 1.89 -19.90 17.85
N ALA A 432 1.31 -19.84 16.65
CA ALA A 432 1.00 -21.03 15.87
C ALA A 432 1.03 -20.76 14.37
N LEU A 433 1.26 -21.84 13.61
CA LEU A 433 0.98 -21.93 12.19
C LEU A 433 -0.36 -22.67 12.02
N LEU A 434 -1.33 -22.01 11.41
CA LEU A 434 -2.61 -22.60 11.03
C LEU A 434 -2.49 -23.14 9.61
N MET A 435 -2.41 -24.46 9.48
CA MET A 435 -2.24 -25.14 8.21
C MET A 435 -3.58 -25.33 7.51
N CYS A 436 -3.74 -24.73 6.33
CA CYS A 436 -4.91 -24.84 5.47
C CYS A 436 -4.88 -26.16 4.69
N ASN A 437 -6.04 -26.80 4.56
CA ASN A 437 -6.18 -28.01 3.73
C ASN A 437 -6.25 -27.71 2.23
N LEU A 438 -6.62 -26.49 1.83
CA LEU A 438 -6.71 -26.06 0.44
C LEU A 438 -5.30 -25.70 -0.06
N ARG A 439 -4.79 -26.42 -1.07
CA ARG A 439 -3.47 -26.14 -1.67
C ARG A 439 -3.58 -25.11 -2.80
N GLU A 440 -2.52 -24.30 -2.95
CA GLU A 440 -2.29 -23.24 -3.97
C GLU A 440 -3.24 -23.24 -5.18
N PRO A 441 -4.03 -22.17 -5.36
CA PRO A 441 -4.53 -21.78 -6.66
C PRO A 441 -3.53 -20.84 -7.35
N ASP A 442 -3.13 -21.18 -8.58
CA ASP A 442 -2.14 -20.50 -9.47
C ASP A 442 -2.33 -18.98 -9.71
N ASP A 443 -3.36 -18.34 -9.15
CA ASP A 443 -3.63 -16.90 -9.17
C ASP A 443 -4.69 -16.59 -8.09
N SER A 444 -4.24 -16.36 -6.86
CA SER A 444 -5.11 -16.17 -5.70
C SER A 444 -4.95 -14.77 -5.10
N GLY A 445 -6.09 -14.09 -4.96
CA GLY A 445 -6.22 -12.87 -4.16
C GLY A 445 -6.66 -13.24 -2.75
N PHE A 446 -6.14 -12.52 -1.76
CA PHE A 446 -6.27 -12.85 -0.36
C PHE A 446 -6.59 -11.62 0.48
N LEU A 447 -7.47 -11.78 1.46
CA LEU A 447 -7.75 -10.78 2.49
C LEU A 447 -7.86 -11.51 3.83
N ILE A 448 -7.12 -11.03 4.84
CA ILE A 448 -7.29 -11.47 6.23
C ILE A 448 -7.73 -10.25 7.03
N GLN A 449 -8.77 -10.41 7.83
CA GLN A 449 -9.21 -9.46 8.85
C GLN A 449 -9.30 -10.18 10.19
N VAL A 450 -9.26 -9.42 11.29
CA VAL A 450 -9.39 -9.97 12.63
C VAL A 450 -10.53 -9.24 13.32
N GLU A 451 -11.47 -9.99 13.90
CA GLU A 451 -12.59 -9.42 14.65
C GLU A 451 -12.59 -9.90 16.10
N LYS A 452 -13.13 -9.04 16.97
CA LYS A 452 -13.54 -9.42 18.32
C LYS A 452 -14.98 -9.90 18.25
N ASP A 453 -15.27 -11.03 18.87
CA ASP A 453 -16.57 -11.72 18.88
C ASP A 453 -17.75 -10.74 18.87
N ARG A 454 -18.29 -10.46 17.68
CA ARG A 454 -19.50 -9.65 17.53
C ARG A 454 -20.67 -10.56 17.89
N PRO A 455 -21.63 -10.11 18.72
CA PRO A 455 -22.86 -10.85 18.85
C PRO A 455 -23.47 -11.02 17.46
N THR A 456 -23.65 -12.27 17.04
CA THR A 456 -24.22 -12.65 15.75
C THR A 456 -25.43 -11.76 15.47
N PRO A 457 -25.53 -11.05 14.33
CA PRO A 457 -26.74 -10.34 13.99
C PRO A 457 -27.86 -11.37 13.98
N GLY A 458 -28.75 -11.29 14.97
CA GLY A 458 -29.92 -12.15 15.02
C GLY A 458 -30.62 -12.01 13.68
N LEU A 459 -30.72 -13.12 12.96
CA LEU A 459 -31.54 -13.30 11.77
C LEU A 459 -32.79 -12.44 11.94
N ALA A 460 -32.86 -11.34 11.17
CA ALA A 460 -34.10 -10.61 10.99
C ALA A 460 -35.04 -11.58 10.27
N GLU A 461 -35.78 -12.37 11.04
CA GLU A 461 -36.94 -13.10 10.55
C GLU A 461 -37.86 -12.08 9.90
N GLY A 462 -38.04 -12.22 8.59
CA GLY A 462 -38.80 -11.29 7.79
C GLY A 462 -40.24 -11.11 8.27
N ARG A 463 -40.71 -9.87 8.15
CA ARG A 463 -41.98 -9.53 7.51
C ARG A 463 -42.04 -8.09 7.08
#